data_AF-A0AB34IS77-F1
#
_entry.id   AF-A0AB34IS77-F1
#
_cell.length_a   1.000
_cell.length_b   1.000
_cell.length_c   1.000
_cell.angle_alpha   90.00
_cell.angle_beta   90.00
_cell.angle_gamma   90.00
#
_symmetry.space_group_name_H-M   'P 1'
#
loop_
_entity.id
_entity.type
_entity.pdbx_description
1 polymer ?
#
loop_
_entity_poly.entity_id
_entity_poly.type
_entity_poly.pdbx_seq_one_letter_code
_entity_poly.pdbx_strand_id
1 'polypeptide(L)'
;MNDNELVEGVTRWCARNGVKAGGVLVLTAQENRSTEYASLVVDMDRGKVLPNFPMELLTDYKETTCGTLLVCYKAGLALPMGYVTDASRHDAPDDGGPFGCAPSQLTPYKSTRTAYDTAFDNLTKGKGHHPNIVFEVKKQVDNGPLISTKYFALKHDTVTEVTGPFTQKMHAFKNYKCASANLFFAVDIYRADNTTGYNHHHMRLNPFTQINPGILRILFE
;
A
#
# COMPACT_ATOMS: atom_id res chain seq x y z
N MET A 1 17.98 -9.79 4.52
CA MET A 1 18.43 -9.86 3.12
C MET A 1 18.67 -8.46 2.66
N ASN A 2 19.80 -8.18 2.03
CA ASN A 2 20.11 -6.88 1.43
C ASN A 2 19.57 -6.81 -0.02
N ASP A 3 19.55 -5.61 -0.60
CA ASP A 3 18.98 -5.38 -1.94
C ASP A 3 19.66 -6.23 -3.03
N ASN A 4 20.98 -6.43 -2.96
CA ASN A 4 21.69 -7.26 -3.94
C ASN A 4 21.22 -8.72 -3.87
N GLU A 5 21.10 -9.28 -2.66
CA GLU A 5 20.58 -10.64 -2.45
C GLU A 5 19.14 -10.79 -2.97
N LEU A 6 18.31 -9.76 -2.79
CA LEU A 6 16.93 -9.74 -3.28
C LEU A 6 16.88 -9.71 -4.81
N VAL A 7 17.64 -8.81 -5.44
CA VAL A 7 17.70 -8.68 -6.91
C VAL A 7 18.23 -9.96 -7.54
N GLU A 8 19.28 -10.56 -7.00
CA GLU A 8 19.80 -11.83 -7.49
C GLU A 8 18.78 -12.97 -7.32
N GLY A 9 18.11 -13.03 -6.17
CA GLY A 9 17.07 -14.01 -5.89
C GLY A 9 15.92 -13.93 -6.90
N VAL A 10 15.43 -12.72 -7.16
CA VAL A 10 14.39 -12.46 -8.16
C VAL A 10 14.86 -12.80 -9.56
N THR A 11 16.11 -12.47 -9.91
CA THR A 11 16.70 -12.79 -11.22
C THR A 11 16.75 -14.31 -11.44
N ARG A 12 17.20 -15.07 -10.45
CA ARG A 12 17.20 -16.54 -10.51
C ARG A 12 15.79 -17.10 -10.63
N TRP A 13 14.85 -16.60 -9.83
CA TRP A 13 13.45 -17.02 -9.91
C TRP A 13 12.85 -16.75 -11.30
N CYS A 14 13.12 -15.58 -11.89
CA CYS A 14 12.66 -15.24 -13.24
C CYS A 14 13.19 -16.22 -14.29
N ALA A 15 14.50 -16.53 -14.22
CA ALA A 15 15.13 -17.47 -15.14
C ALA A 15 14.51 -18.87 -15.04
N ARG A 16 14.25 -19.38 -13.82
CA ARG A 16 13.62 -20.69 -13.60
C ARG A 16 12.18 -20.75 -14.11
N ASN A 17 11.45 -19.63 -14.04
CA ASN A 17 10.03 -19.56 -14.40
C ASN A 17 9.77 -19.00 -15.81
N GLY A 18 10.81 -18.76 -16.61
CA GLY A 18 10.67 -18.21 -17.96
C GLY A 18 10.07 -16.79 -17.98
N VAL A 19 10.25 -16.02 -16.91
CA VAL A 19 9.80 -14.63 -16.80
C VAL A 19 10.86 -13.71 -17.41
N LYS A 20 10.46 -12.84 -18.34
CA LYS A 20 11.37 -11.86 -18.95
C LYS A 20 11.77 -10.80 -17.92
N ALA A 21 13.04 -10.79 -17.54
CA ALA A 21 13.62 -9.87 -16.58
C ALA A 21 14.03 -8.54 -17.25
N GLY A 22 13.05 -7.71 -17.61
CA GLY A 22 13.28 -6.35 -18.09
C GLY A 22 12.25 -5.39 -17.51
N GLY A 23 12.61 -4.11 -17.40
CA GLY A 23 11.80 -3.08 -16.74
C GLY A 23 11.59 -3.36 -15.25
N VAL A 24 10.44 -2.96 -14.72
CA VAL A 24 10.04 -3.21 -13.34
C VAL A 24 9.27 -4.53 -13.24
N LEU A 25 9.58 -5.29 -12.20
CA LEU A 25 8.88 -6.48 -11.79
C LEU A 25 8.27 -6.26 -10.40
N VAL A 26 6.96 -6.49 -10.29
CA VAL A 26 6.26 -6.58 -9.02
C VAL A 26 5.91 -8.04 -8.79
N LEU A 27 6.21 -8.58 -7.62
CA LEU A 27 5.86 -9.94 -7.24
C LEU A 27 5.34 -10.01 -5.81
N THR A 28 4.42 -10.92 -5.56
CA THR A 28 3.92 -11.24 -4.22
C THR A 28 3.83 -12.74 -4.09
N ALA A 29 4.48 -13.29 -3.06
CA ALA A 29 4.48 -14.70 -2.76
C ALA A 29 3.87 -14.91 -1.37
N GLN A 30 2.96 -15.86 -1.25
CA GLN A 30 2.25 -16.18 0.00
C GLN A 30 2.15 -17.68 0.14
N GLU A 31 2.33 -18.18 1.36
CA GLU A 31 2.05 -19.57 1.64
C GLU A 31 0.52 -19.80 1.61
N ASN A 32 0.08 -20.85 0.91
CA ASN A 32 -1.33 -21.08 0.66
C ASN A 32 -2.14 -21.09 1.99
N ARG A 33 -3.17 -20.23 2.08
CA ARG A 33 -4.01 -20.01 3.28
C ARG A 33 -3.29 -19.47 4.53
N SER A 34 -2.05 -18.97 4.40
CA SER A 34 -1.31 -18.28 5.47
C SER A 34 -1.49 -16.77 5.40
N THR A 35 -1.26 -16.04 6.49
CA THR A 35 -1.08 -14.57 6.45
C THR A 35 0.35 -14.15 6.13
N GLU A 36 1.29 -15.10 6.14
CA GLU A 36 2.69 -14.85 5.85
C GLU A 36 2.90 -14.69 4.35
N TYR A 37 3.42 -13.53 3.96
CA TYR A 37 3.75 -13.24 2.57
C TYR A 37 5.00 -12.37 2.48
N ALA A 38 5.61 -12.39 1.30
CA ALA A 38 6.61 -11.43 0.86
C ALA A 38 6.11 -10.74 -0.41
N SER A 39 6.49 -9.48 -0.58
CA SER A 39 6.23 -8.73 -1.80
C SER A 39 7.48 -7.94 -2.17
N LEU A 40 7.83 -7.90 -3.45
CA LEU A 40 9.01 -7.18 -3.94
C LEU A 40 8.64 -6.38 -5.18
N VAL A 41 9.06 -5.13 -5.21
CA VAL A 41 9.14 -4.32 -6.42
C VAL A 41 10.61 -4.16 -6.78
N VAL A 42 10.98 -4.61 -7.97
CA VAL A 42 12.37 -4.59 -8.43
C VAL A 42 12.45 -3.95 -9.80
N ASP A 43 13.27 -2.91 -9.92
CA ASP A 43 13.73 -2.41 -11.21
C ASP A 43 14.83 -3.36 -11.71
N MET A 44 14.45 -4.25 -12.65
CA MET A 44 15.34 -5.27 -13.21
C MET A 44 16.40 -4.65 -14.12
N ASP A 45 16.12 -3.51 -14.75
CA ASP A 45 17.07 -2.83 -15.64
C ASP A 45 18.17 -2.14 -14.82
N ARG A 46 17.84 -1.63 -13.63
CA ARG A 46 18.79 -0.93 -12.74
C ARG A 46 19.31 -1.79 -11.59
N GLY A 47 18.77 -3.00 -11.41
CA GLY A 47 19.10 -3.87 -10.29
C GLY A 47 18.81 -3.23 -8.92
N LYS A 48 17.69 -2.52 -8.79
CA LYS A 48 17.31 -1.80 -7.55
C LYS A 48 15.99 -2.31 -7.00
N VAL A 49 15.92 -2.55 -5.69
CA VAL A 49 14.64 -2.76 -5.01
C VAL A 49 13.96 -1.40 -4.81
N LEU A 50 12.71 -1.30 -5.25
CA LEU A 50 11.89 -0.11 -5.10
C LEU A 50 10.96 -0.25 -3.90
N PRO A 51 10.59 0.85 -3.23
CA PRO A 51 9.68 0.79 -2.09
C PRO A 51 8.25 0.40 -2.50
N ASN A 52 7.81 0.80 -3.70
CA ASN A 52 6.45 0.53 -4.18
C ASN A 52 6.33 0.60 -5.72
N PHE A 53 5.12 0.46 -6.25
CA PHE A 53 4.76 0.74 -7.63
C PHE A 53 3.30 1.21 -7.71
N PRO A 54 2.87 2.03 -8.69
CA PRO A 54 1.47 2.45 -8.78
C PRO A 54 0.52 1.28 -9.00
N MET A 55 -0.45 1.10 -8.10
CA MET A 55 -1.39 -0.04 -8.09
C MET A 55 -2.26 -0.10 -9.35
N GLU A 56 -2.63 1.05 -9.90
CA GLU A 56 -3.44 1.19 -11.11
C GLU A 56 -2.78 0.54 -12.35
N LEU A 57 -1.46 0.37 -12.33
CA LEU A 57 -0.71 -0.28 -13.41
C LEU A 57 -0.60 -1.80 -13.23
N LEU A 58 -1.11 -2.34 -12.12
CA LEU A 58 -0.99 -3.75 -11.74
C LEU A 58 -2.24 -4.58 -12.04
N THR A 59 -3.01 -4.23 -13.08
CA THR A 59 -4.07 -5.09 -13.62
C THR A 59 -3.49 -6.32 -14.33
N ASP A 60 -4.27 -7.37 -14.55
CA ASP A 60 -3.90 -8.51 -15.41
C ASP A 60 -2.55 -9.18 -15.06
N TYR A 61 -2.24 -9.26 -13.77
CA TYR A 61 -1.06 -9.97 -13.30
C TYR A 61 -1.19 -11.48 -13.54
N LYS A 62 -0.06 -12.17 -13.53
CA LYS A 62 0.03 -13.62 -13.68
C LYS A 62 0.10 -14.28 -12.32
N GLU A 63 -0.41 -15.50 -12.25
CA GLU A 63 -0.31 -16.37 -11.08
C GLU A 63 0.49 -17.62 -11.45
N THR A 64 1.30 -18.09 -10.51
CA THR A 64 2.02 -19.36 -10.59
C THR A 64 2.20 -19.93 -9.19
N THR A 65 2.68 -21.16 -9.10
CA THR A 65 3.01 -21.82 -7.84
C THR A 65 4.50 -22.13 -7.77
N CYS A 66 5.11 -21.94 -6.61
CA CYS A 66 6.50 -22.26 -6.34
C CYS A 66 6.59 -23.01 -5.01
N GLY A 67 6.68 -24.34 -5.05
CA GLY A 67 6.57 -25.18 -3.86
C GLY A 67 5.19 -25.02 -3.20
N THR A 68 5.18 -24.60 -1.92
CA THR A 68 3.96 -24.30 -1.15
C THR A 68 3.43 -22.88 -1.36
N LEU A 69 4.16 -22.05 -2.12
CA LEU A 69 3.81 -20.66 -2.34
C LEU A 69 2.92 -20.52 -3.56
N LEU A 70 1.86 -19.74 -3.41
CA LEU A 70 1.23 -19.07 -4.53
C LEU A 70 2.03 -17.80 -4.81
N VAL A 71 2.29 -17.50 -6.09
CA VAL A 71 3.05 -16.32 -6.52
C VAL A 71 2.25 -15.53 -7.56
N CYS A 72 1.89 -14.30 -7.25
CA CYS A 72 1.35 -13.32 -8.19
C CYS A 72 2.50 -12.45 -8.69
N TYR A 73 2.55 -12.14 -9.97
CA TYR A 73 3.59 -11.24 -10.50
C TYR A 73 3.16 -10.49 -11.76
N LYS A 74 3.79 -9.34 -11.99
CA LYS A 74 3.74 -8.59 -13.24
C LYS A 74 5.13 -8.08 -13.56
N ALA A 75 5.59 -8.33 -14.79
CA ALA A 75 6.94 -8.03 -15.25
C ALA A 75 6.89 -7.17 -16.53
N GLY A 76 8.01 -6.54 -16.89
CA GLY A 76 8.08 -5.70 -18.09
C GLY A 76 7.38 -4.35 -17.91
N LEU A 77 7.21 -3.88 -16.68
CA LEU A 77 6.55 -2.61 -16.40
C LEU A 77 7.52 -1.45 -16.67
N ALA A 78 7.05 -0.40 -17.32
CA ALA A 78 7.82 0.83 -17.44
C ALA A 78 7.76 1.62 -16.13
N LEU A 79 8.89 2.20 -15.70
CA LEU A 79 8.87 3.20 -14.63
C LEU A 79 8.04 4.42 -15.06
N PRO A 80 7.04 4.84 -14.27
CA PRO A 80 6.31 6.06 -14.55
C PRO A 80 7.24 7.28 -14.60
N MET A 81 6.97 8.24 -15.48
CA MET A 81 7.71 9.49 -15.49
C MET A 81 7.56 10.19 -14.13
N GLY A 82 8.69 10.60 -13.54
CA GLY A 82 8.72 11.24 -12.22
C GLY A 82 8.62 10.27 -11.05
N TYR A 83 8.74 8.96 -11.26
CA TYR A 83 8.78 7.98 -10.17
C TYR A 83 10.01 8.24 -9.28
N VAL A 84 9.76 8.62 -8.03
CA VAL A 84 10.80 8.92 -7.04
C VAL A 84 11.31 7.61 -6.45
N THR A 85 12.53 7.24 -6.80
CA THR A 85 13.14 5.95 -6.39
C THR A 85 13.66 5.94 -4.95
N ASP A 86 13.71 7.11 -4.32
CA ASP A 86 14.10 7.25 -2.94
C ASP A 86 12.84 7.53 -2.15
N ALA A 87 12.53 6.62 -1.23
CA ALA A 87 11.68 6.96 -0.09
C ALA A 87 12.45 7.96 0.76
N SER A 88 12.70 9.18 0.26
CA SER A 88 12.95 10.30 1.13
C SER A 88 11.72 10.38 2.00
N ARG A 89 11.86 9.87 3.22
CA ARG A 89 11.02 10.25 4.35
C ARG A 89 10.98 11.76 4.30
N HIS A 90 9.92 12.29 3.73
CA HIS A 90 9.44 13.57 4.17
C HIS A 90 8.90 13.29 5.57
N ASP A 91 9.81 13.35 6.55
CA ASP A 91 9.45 13.79 7.89
C ASP A 91 8.60 15.03 7.65
N ALA A 92 7.29 14.93 7.82
CA ALA A 92 6.40 16.01 7.49
C ALA A 92 6.72 17.19 8.42
N PRO A 93 7.08 18.37 7.91
CA PRO A 93 6.75 19.60 8.59
C PRO A 93 5.60 20.20 7.77
N ASP A 94 4.36 19.86 8.10
CA ASP A 94 3.24 20.62 7.57
C ASP A 94 2.10 20.58 8.58
N ASP A 95 1.76 21.76 9.06
CA ASP A 95 0.87 22.08 10.17
C ASP A 95 -0.62 21.73 9.89
N GLY A 96 -0.89 20.75 9.01
CA GLY A 96 -2.21 20.47 8.42
C GLY A 96 -2.78 19.06 8.63
N GLY A 97 -2.15 18.22 9.45
CA GLY A 97 -2.67 16.89 9.80
C GLY A 97 -2.85 15.93 8.60
N PRO A 98 -3.72 14.91 8.69
CA PRO A 98 -3.82 13.84 7.67
C PRO A 98 -4.25 14.33 6.27
N PHE A 99 -4.83 15.52 6.18
CA PHE A 99 -5.36 16.07 4.92
C PHE A 99 -4.52 17.21 4.35
N GLY A 100 -3.61 17.82 5.13
CA GLY A 100 -2.91 19.04 4.69
C GLY A 100 -3.86 20.20 4.35
N CYS A 101 -5.09 20.17 4.88
CA CYS A 101 -6.12 21.19 4.75
C CYS A 101 -6.78 21.38 6.11
N ALA A 102 -7.21 22.60 6.41
CA ALA A 102 -7.96 22.86 7.63
C ALA A 102 -9.29 22.08 7.59
N PRO A 103 -9.79 21.58 8.74
CA PRO A 103 -11.05 20.82 8.78
C PRO A 103 -12.24 21.58 8.21
N SER A 104 -12.25 22.91 8.35
CA SER A 104 -13.27 23.81 7.79
C SER A 104 -13.27 23.89 6.25
N GLN A 105 -12.18 23.47 5.60
CA GLN A 105 -12.03 23.47 4.14
C GLN A 105 -12.33 22.09 3.54
N LEU A 106 -12.47 21.05 4.37
CA LEU A 106 -12.81 19.70 3.94
C LEU A 106 -14.31 19.56 3.79
N THR A 107 -14.73 19.18 2.58
CA THR A 107 -16.13 18.93 2.24
C THR A 107 -16.31 17.48 1.81
N PRO A 108 -17.31 16.74 2.33
CA PRO A 108 -17.61 15.41 1.83
C PRO A 108 -17.96 15.45 0.35
N TYR A 109 -17.29 14.65 -0.49
CA TYR A 109 -17.55 14.61 -1.93
C TYR A 109 -18.91 14.00 -2.28
N LYS A 110 -19.33 13.02 -1.48
CA LYS A 110 -20.65 12.37 -1.56
C LYS A 110 -21.12 12.04 -0.14
N SER A 111 -22.43 12.14 0.08
CA SER A 111 -23.04 11.80 1.37
C SER A 111 -23.21 10.28 1.50
N THR A 112 -22.09 9.57 1.59
CA THR A 112 -22.09 8.14 1.92
C THR A 112 -22.19 8.00 3.44
N ARG A 113 -23.23 7.32 3.93
CA ARG A 113 -23.37 6.99 5.35
C ARG A 113 -22.74 5.63 5.63
N THR A 114 -22.03 5.54 6.75
CA THR A 114 -21.39 4.31 7.21
C THR A 114 -21.59 4.16 8.72
N ALA A 115 -21.46 2.94 9.25
CA ALA A 115 -21.43 2.71 10.69
C ALA A 115 -20.24 3.40 11.41
N TYR A 116 -19.27 3.91 10.64
CA TYR A 116 -18.05 4.55 11.12
C TYR A 116 -18.04 6.06 10.90
N ASP A 117 -19.19 6.68 10.65
CA ASP A 117 -19.28 8.13 10.39
C ASP A 117 -18.65 8.96 11.53
N THR A 118 -18.83 8.55 12.78
CA THR A 118 -18.17 9.18 13.93
C THR A 118 -16.64 9.05 13.86
N ALA A 119 -16.10 7.92 13.41
CA ALA A 119 -14.66 7.73 13.30
C ALA A 119 -14.04 8.64 12.23
N PHE A 120 -14.74 8.82 11.12
CA PHE A 120 -14.35 9.75 10.06
C PHE A 120 -14.41 11.21 10.51
N ASP A 121 -15.47 11.63 11.19
CA ASP A 121 -15.59 12.97 11.76
C ASP A 121 -14.47 13.25 12.77
N ASN A 122 -14.22 12.28 13.65
CA ASN A 122 -13.13 12.29 14.63
C ASN A 122 -11.75 12.45 13.98
N LEU A 123 -11.47 11.72 12.88
CA LEU A 123 -10.22 11.89 12.12
C LEU A 123 -10.08 13.32 11.57
N THR A 124 -11.13 13.86 10.95
CA THR A 124 -11.07 15.23 10.39
C THR A 124 -10.87 16.30 11.45
N LYS A 125 -11.38 16.09 12.67
CA LYS A 125 -11.25 17.02 13.80
C LYS A 125 -10.01 16.78 14.65
N GLY A 126 -9.29 15.70 14.41
CA GLY A 126 -8.20 15.25 15.28
C GLY A 126 -8.67 14.97 16.72
N LYS A 127 -9.87 14.43 16.89
CA LYS A 127 -10.48 14.18 18.22
C LYS A 127 -11.03 12.78 18.33
N GLY A 128 -10.86 12.14 19.48
CA GLY A 128 -11.37 10.83 19.80
C GLY A 128 -10.26 9.81 20.03
N HIS A 129 -10.68 8.55 20.20
CA HIS A 129 -9.78 7.44 20.46
C HIS A 129 -10.36 6.19 19.78
N HIS A 130 -9.67 5.68 18.76
CA HIS A 130 -10.08 4.51 17.99
C HIS A 130 -8.90 3.53 17.84
N PRO A 131 -8.57 2.78 18.90
CA PRO A 131 -7.33 2.00 18.97
C PRO A 131 -7.34 0.78 18.06
N ASN A 132 -8.52 0.33 17.63
CA ASN A 132 -8.72 -0.89 16.85
C ASN A 132 -8.76 -0.63 15.34
N ILE A 133 -8.59 0.63 14.90
CA ILE A 133 -8.64 0.96 13.48
C ILE A 133 -7.47 1.83 13.05
N VAL A 134 -7.16 1.75 11.76
CA VAL A 134 -6.19 2.59 11.07
C VAL A 134 -6.86 3.18 9.83
N PHE A 135 -6.59 4.45 9.57
CA PHE A 135 -7.13 5.17 8.42
C PHE A 135 -6.09 5.21 7.31
N GLU A 136 -6.39 4.62 6.16
CA GLU A 136 -5.62 4.85 4.93
C GLU A 136 -6.15 6.12 4.27
N VAL A 137 -5.30 7.12 4.09
CA VAL A 137 -5.62 8.38 3.42
C VAL A 137 -4.84 8.47 2.11
N LYS A 138 -5.59 8.38 1.01
CA LYS A 138 -5.08 8.58 -0.36
C LYS A 138 -5.31 10.01 -0.76
N LYS A 139 -4.24 10.78 -0.97
CA LYS A 139 -4.27 12.18 -1.42
C LYS A 139 -4.07 12.22 -2.93
N GLN A 140 -4.94 12.91 -3.64
CA GLN A 140 -4.93 13.05 -5.10
C GLN A 140 -5.17 14.52 -5.49
N VAL A 141 -4.74 14.90 -6.69
CA VAL A 141 -5.29 16.10 -7.34
C VAL A 141 -6.77 15.82 -7.66
N ASP A 142 -7.67 16.80 -7.55
CA ASP A 142 -9.09 16.58 -7.87
C ASP A 142 -9.26 16.11 -9.33
N ASN A 143 -9.85 14.93 -9.51
CA ASN A 143 -9.93 14.19 -10.78
C ASN A 143 -8.57 13.99 -11.48
N GLY A 144 -7.48 13.91 -10.71
CA GLY A 144 -6.12 13.81 -11.22
C GLY A 144 -5.30 12.70 -10.56
N PRO A 145 -3.96 12.74 -10.71
CA PRO A 145 -3.08 11.67 -10.24
C PRO A 145 -3.04 11.55 -8.71
N LEU A 146 -2.72 10.34 -8.25
CA LEU A 146 -2.41 10.04 -6.85
C LEU A 146 -1.10 10.72 -6.46
N ILE A 147 -1.13 11.49 -5.38
CA ILE A 147 0.03 12.18 -4.81
C ILE A 147 0.70 11.30 -3.75
N SER A 148 -0.09 10.75 -2.83
CA SER A 148 0.43 9.92 -1.74
C SER A 148 -0.63 9.01 -1.14
N THR A 149 -0.18 7.92 -0.52
CA THR A 149 -0.98 7.09 0.38
C THR A 149 -0.28 7.02 1.72
N LYS A 150 -0.98 7.38 2.80
CA LYS A 150 -0.45 7.38 4.17
C LYS A 150 -1.45 6.74 5.12
N TYR A 151 -0.96 6.22 6.24
CA TYR A 151 -1.80 5.57 7.24
C TYR A 151 -1.74 6.34 8.55
N PHE A 152 -2.88 6.47 9.21
CA PHE A 152 -3.00 7.25 10.44
C PHE A 152 -3.72 6.45 11.52
N ALA A 153 -3.24 6.56 12.75
CA ALA A 153 -3.94 6.11 13.94
C ALA A 153 -4.45 7.33 14.72
N LEU A 154 -5.63 7.22 15.31
CA LEU A 154 -6.21 8.25 16.18
C LEU A 154 -6.28 7.72 17.61
N LYS A 155 -5.39 8.21 18.46
CA LYS A 155 -5.27 7.78 19.86
C LYS A 155 -5.24 9.01 20.76
N HIS A 156 -6.22 9.12 21.66
CA HIS A 156 -6.29 10.17 22.68
C HIS A 156 -6.19 11.58 22.06
N ASP A 157 -7.11 11.89 21.14
CA ASP A 157 -7.17 13.19 20.44
C ASP A 157 -5.89 13.53 19.66
N THR A 158 -5.06 12.54 19.36
CA THR A 158 -3.84 12.70 18.58
C THR A 158 -3.88 11.81 17.35
N VAL A 159 -3.71 12.42 16.18
CA VAL A 159 -3.55 11.70 14.92
C VAL A 159 -2.06 11.53 14.65
N THR A 160 -1.59 10.30 14.53
CA THR A 160 -0.19 9.99 14.21
C THR A 160 -0.11 9.17 12.94
N GLU A 161 0.82 9.53 12.06
CA GLU A 161 1.17 8.67 10.93
C GLU A 161 1.76 7.35 11.45
N VAL A 162 1.34 6.23 10.88
CA VAL A 162 1.77 4.89 11.25
C VAL A 162 2.20 4.11 10.02
N THR A 163 3.09 3.13 10.22
CA THR A 163 3.52 2.21 9.17
C THR A 163 3.19 0.78 9.58
N GLY A 164 2.82 -0.06 8.62
CA GLY A 164 2.52 -1.46 8.87
C GLY A 164 1.76 -2.12 7.73
N PRO A 165 1.73 -3.46 7.69
CA PRO A 165 0.93 -4.20 6.72
C PRO A 165 -0.54 -4.19 7.14
N PHE A 166 -1.27 -3.13 6.79
CA PHE A 166 -2.71 -3.02 7.03
C PHE A 166 -3.49 -3.70 5.91
N THR A 167 -3.89 -4.95 6.12
CA THR A 167 -4.48 -5.79 5.06
C THR A 167 -6.00 -5.94 5.17
N GLN A 168 -6.58 -5.61 6.33
CA GLN A 168 -7.99 -5.88 6.63
C GLN A 168 -8.87 -4.62 6.52
N LYS A 169 -9.31 -4.32 5.31
CA LYS A 169 -10.22 -3.20 5.03
C LYS A 169 -11.62 -3.47 5.59
N MET A 170 -12.15 -2.56 6.41
CA MET A 170 -13.44 -2.70 7.12
C MET A 170 -14.67 -2.32 6.28
N HIS A 171 -14.57 -2.35 4.95
CA HIS A 171 -15.62 -1.93 3.99
C HIS A 171 -16.29 -0.58 4.32
N ALA A 172 -15.58 0.32 5.01
CA ALA A 172 -16.02 1.65 5.35
C ALA A 172 -15.06 2.66 4.72
N PHE A 173 -15.60 3.60 3.96
CA PHE A 173 -14.82 4.62 3.27
C PHE A 173 -15.57 5.95 3.21
N LYS A 174 -14.82 7.06 3.17
CA LYS A 174 -15.33 8.39 2.85
C LYS A 174 -14.37 9.15 1.96
N ASN A 175 -14.95 10.02 1.14
CA ASN A 175 -14.19 10.88 0.24
C ASN A 175 -14.38 12.34 0.63
N TYR A 176 -13.29 13.10 0.64
CA TYR A 176 -13.28 14.53 0.95
C TYR A 176 -12.67 15.33 -0.18
N LYS A 177 -13.09 16.59 -0.29
CA LYS A 177 -12.51 17.58 -1.19
C LYS A 177 -12.04 18.79 -0.39
N CYS A 178 -10.89 19.32 -0.80
CA CYS A 178 -10.37 20.59 -0.36
C CYS A 178 -10.20 21.48 -1.59
N ALA A 179 -11.23 22.28 -1.89
CA ALA A 179 -11.30 23.06 -3.12
C ALA A 179 -10.20 24.13 -3.21
N SER A 180 -9.84 24.75 -2.08
CA SER A 180 -8.77 25.75 -2.00
C SER A 180 -7.40 25.22 -2.41
N ALA A 181 -7.14 23.93 -2.20
CA ALA A 181 -5.89 23.27 -2.57
C ALA A 181 -6.00 22.41 -3.83
N ASN A 182 -7.17 22.35 -4.48
CA ASN A 182 -7.47 21.45 -5.59
C ASN A 182 -7.15 19.96 -5.27
N LEU A 183 -7.48 19.53 -4.05
CA LEU A 183 -7.18 18.19 -3.55
C LEU A 183 -8.43 17.34 -3.33
N PHE A 184 -8.29 16.05 -3.60
CA PHE A 184 -9.24 14.99 -3.32
C PHE A 184 -8.61 13.97 -2.39
N PHE A 185 -9.40 13.47 -1.43
CA PHE A 185 -8.95 12.48 -0.46
C PHE A 185 -9.91 11.30 -0.43
N ALA A 186 -9.39 10.09 -0.60
CA ALA A 186 -10.12 8.87 -0.29
C ALA A 186 -9.61 8.30 1.02
N VAL A 187 -10.51 8.11 1.98
CA VAL A 187 -10.21 7.60 3.32
C VAL A 187 -10.87 6.24 3.49
N ASP A 188 -10.06 5.22 3.67
CA ASP A 188 -10.48 3.85 3.95
C ASP A 188 -10.15 3.47 5.40
N ILE A 189 -10.99 2.65 6.03
CA ILE A 189 -10.73 2.14 7.39
C ILE A 189 -10.21 0.71 7.29
N TYR A 190 -9.14 0.43 8.02
CA TYR A 190 -8.55 -0.88 8.24
C TYR A 190 -8.61 -1.24 9.72
N ARG A 191 -8.58 -2.54 10.02
CA ARG A 191 -8.33 -3.01 11.39
C ARG A 191 -6.88 -2.75 11.78
N ALA A 192 -6.67 -2.30 13.02
CA ALA A 192 -5.33 -2.11 13.58
C ALA A 192 -4.68 -3.43 13.99
N ASP A 193 -5.50 -4.42 14.36
CA ASP A 193 -5.07 -5.78 14.65
C ASP A 193 -5.03 -6.61 13.36
N ASN A 194 -3.86 -7.17 13.03
CA ASN A 194 -3.72 -8.17 11.98
C ASN A 194 -4.25 -9.54 12.47
N THR A 195 -5.47 -9.59 13.00
CA THR A 195 -6.06 -10.84 13.50
C THR A 195 -6.34 -11.79 12.33
N THR A 196 -5.65 -12.93 12.33
CA THR A 196 -5.76 -14.01 11.35
C THR A 196 -7.23 -14.44 11.19
N GLY A 197 -7.77 -14.37 9.96
CA GLY A 197 -9.16 -14.75 9.68
C GLY A 197 -9.88 -14.02 8.54
N TYR A 198 -9.18 -13.19 7.75
CA TYR A 198 -9.79 -12.57 6.56
C TYR A 198 -9.97 -13.63 5.45
N ASN A 199 -10.92 -13.44 4.54
CA ASN A 199 -11.17 -14.38 3.46
C ASN A 199 -9.99 -14.40 2.47
N HIS A 200 -8.99 -15.26 2.74
CA HIS A 200 -7.72 -15.38 2.02
C HIS A 200 -7.83 -16.04 0.63
N HIS A 201 -9.04 -16.14 0.07
CA HIS A 201 -9.30 -16.90 -1.15
C HIS A 201 -8.83 -16.23 -2.44
N HIS A 202 -8.33 -14.99 -2.38
CA HIS A 202 -7.82 -14.27 -3.54
C HIS A 202 -6.54 -13.53 -3.14
N MET A 203 -5.39 -14.21 -3.25
CA MET A 203 -4.12 -13.51 -3.20
C MET A 203 -4.09 -12.48 -4.33
N ARG A 204 -3.59 -11.28 -4.05
CA ARG A 204 -3.44 -10.21 -5.04
C ARG A 204 -2.00 -9.79 -5.12
N LEU A 205 -1.61 -9.31 -6.28
CA LEU A 205 -0.34 -8.62 -6.43
C LEU A 205 -0.32 -7.37 -5.55
N ASN A 206 0.64 -7.29 -4.64
CA ASN A 206 0.83 -6.19 -3.72
C ASN A 206 1.83 -5.19 -4.31
N PRO A 207 1.47 -3.90 -4.44
CA PRO A 207 2.32 -2.88 -5.04
C PRO A 207 3.47 -2.42 -4.14
N PHE A 208 3.60 -2.93 -2.92
CA PHE A 208 4.62 -2.49 -1.96
C PHE A 208 5.68 -3.56 -1.73
N THR A 209 6.92 -3.13 -1.46
CA THR A 209 7.97 -4.04 -1.00
C THR A 209 7.77 -4.37 0.47
N GLN A 210 7.56 -5.64 0.76
CA GLN A 210 7.47 -6.23 2.10
C GLN A 210 8.40 -7.45 2.17
N ILE A 211 9.48 -7.31 2.92
CA ILE A 211 10.49 -8.36 3.05
C ILE A 211 10.08 -9.32 4.16
N ASN A 212 9.86 -10.59 3.78
CA ASN A 212 9.73 -11.71 4.72
C ASN A 212 10.79 -12.76 4.36
N PRO A 213 11.90 -12.85 5.11
CA PRO A 213 13.02 -13.75 4.78
C PRO A 213 12.62 -15.22 4.71
N GLY A 214 11.64 -15.67 5.50
CA GLY A 214 11.17 -17.06 5.48
C GLY A 214 10.52 -17.42 4.16
N ILE A 215 9.58 -16.58 3.71
CA ILE A 215 8.89 -16.74 2.41
C ILE A 215 9.87 -16.57 1.24
N LEU A 216 10.75 -15.56 1.31
CA LEU A 216 11.71 -15.29 0.24
C LEU A 216 12.74 -16.40 0.07
N ARG A 217 13.15 -17.05 1.16
CA ARG A 217 14.05 -18.20 1.09
C ARG A 217 13.41 -19.35 0.29
N ILE A 218 12.16 -19.70 0.61
CA ILE A 218 11.41 -20.74 -0.12
C ILE A 218 11.22 -20.34 -1.59
N LEU A 219 10.95 -19.06 -1.87
CA LEU A 219 10.77 -18.56 -3.23
C LEU A 219 12.05 -18.63 -4.07
N PHE A 220 13.20 -18.38 -3.46
CA PHE A 220 14.48 -18.27 -4.17
C PHE A 220 15.27 -19.59 -4.27
N GLU A 221 14.97 -20.57 -3.41
CA GLU A 221 15.36 -21.98 -3.59
C GLU A 221 14.89 -22.52 -4.95
#